data_AF-A0A3D0YFJ0-F1
#
_entry.id   AF-A0A3D0YFJ0-F1
#
_cell.length_a   1.000
_cell.length_b   1.000
_cell.length_c   1.000
_cell.angle_alpha   90.00
_cell.angle_beta   90.00
_cell.angle_gamma   90.00
#
_symmetry.space_group_name_H-M   'P 1'
#
loop_
_entity.id
_entity.type
_entity.pdbx_description
1 polymer ?
#
loop_
_entity_poly.entity_id
_entity_poly.type
_entity_poly.pdbx_seq_one_letter_code
_entity_poly.pdbx_strand_id
1 'polypeptide(L)'
;MKSNLVSYLCLFIVVVSTFSCQNRPKEVLNRKQMERVLYDVYVAEAIMETDYQHFNTPEKKEAYINEVFRIHHITQAQWDTSLSWYSDRIDLYLKMNDSVKSMLQRARIDIDTRLSAQQAQQYTDPSLFQPSYIPKTFAFSMPSPRNGFRFQLDSTDIGEKITDDHFTFTFSVIGIPPAYHPRFSSLLALHYADTTLYQRLDITENKTYSMAGSKFIENDTLSQIQGFLHLQDTTILGLQIRLYNIFLGNKELAQDTVLQLQDNSGEREQLLLKEPIRMNDSDSL
;
A
#
# COMPACT_ATOMS: atom_id res chain seq x y z
N MET A 1 66.16 -26.93 -17.95
CA MET A 1 65.90 -25.48 -17.81
C MET A 1 64.71 -24.93 -18.61
N LYS A 2 64.18 -25.60 -19.66
CA LYS A 2 63.03 -25.09 -20.44
C LYS A 2 61.66 -25.16 -19.71
N SER A 3 61.43 -26.18 -18.88
CA SER A 3 60.17 -26.37 -18.13
C SER A 3 59.88 -25.25 -17.12
N ASN A 4 60.91 -24.75 -16.45
CA ASN A 4 60.75 -23.72 -15.42
C ASN A 4 60.43 -22.37 -16.05
N LEU A 5 60.99 -22.06 -17.22
CA LEU A 5 60.74 -20.81 -17.94
C LEU A 5 59.30 -20.72 -18.45
N VAL A 6 58.72 -21.84 -18.93
CA VAL A 6 57.30 -21.89 -19.35
C VAL A 6 56.37 -21.74 -18.14
N SER A 7 56.72 -22.35 -17.00
CA SER A 7 55.95 -22.20 -15.75
C SER A 7 55.95 -20.76 -15.25
N TYR A 8 57.10 -20.07 -15.25
CA TYR A 8 57.17 -18.65 -14.89
C TYR A 8 56.43 -17.74 -15.88
N LEU A 9 56.43 -18.06 -17.17
CA LEU A 9 55.74 -17.27 -18.20
C LEU A 9 54.20 -17.44 -18.09
N CYS A 10 53.72 -18.66 -17.82
CA CYS A 10 52.30 -18.89 -17.50
C CYS A 10 51.89 -18.20 -16.20
N LEU A 11 52.73 -18.23 -15.16
CA LEU A 11 52.44 -17.57 -13.89
C LEU A 11 52.44 -16.04 -14.02
N PHE A 12 53.31 -15.48 -14.86
CA PHE A 12 53.31 -14.06 -15.22
C PHE A 12 52.03 -13.67 -16.00
N ILE A 13 51.58 -14.49 -16.96
CA ILE A 13 50.34 -14.24 -17.71
C ILE A 13 49.11 -14.30 -16.79
N VAL A 14 49.07 -15.22 -15.83
CA VAL A 14 47.97 -15.31 -14.85
C VAL A 14 47.97 -14.09 -13.91
N VAL A 15 49.13 -13.64 -13.44
CA VAL A 15 49.26 -12.43 -12.61
C VAL A 15 48.91 -11.16 -13.39
N VAL A 16 49.32 -11.03 -14.66
CA VAL A 16 48.96 -9.90 -15.52
C VAL A 16 47.46 -9.91 -15.87
N SER A 17 46.83 -11.08 -15.98
CA SER A 17 45.39 -11.20 -16.24
C SER A 17 44.51 -10.77 -15.04
N THR A 18 45.06 -10.75 -13.82
CA THR A 18 44.35 -10.18 -12.65
C THR A 18 44.35 -8.64 -12.60
N PHE A 19 45.09 -7.97 -13.49
CA PHE A 19 45.06 -6.50 -13.64
C PHE A 19 43.97 -6.00 -14.61
N SER A 20 43.05 -6.86 -15.07
CA SER A 20 41.82 -6.41 -15.74
C SER A 20 40.79 -5.84 -14.75
N CYS A 21 41.24 -5.26 -13.64
CA CYS A 21 40.48 -4.26 -12.90
C CYS A 21 40.39 -3.03 -13.79
N GLN A 22 39.21 -2.78 -14.37
CA GLN A 22 38.93 -1.55 -15.08
C GLN A 22 39.40 -0.36 -14.23
N ASN A 23 40.27 0.47 -14.79
CA ASN A 23 40.92 1.60 -14.15
C ASN A 23 39.88 2.70 -13.85
N ARG A 24 38.94 2.42 -12.95
CA ARG A 24 37.87 3.33 -12.53
C ARG A 24 38.46 4.29 -11.50
N PRO A 25 38.42 5.61 -11.75
CA PRO A 25 38.82 6.60 -10.76
C PRO A 25 37.98 6.46 -9.48
N LYS A 26 38.53 6.88 -8.33
CA LYS A 26 37.87 6.70 -7.02
C LYS A 26 36.61 7.58 -6.89
N GLU A 27 36.63 8.71 -7.56
CA GLU A 27 35.56 9.69 -7.68
C GLU A 27 34.39 9.18 -8.52
N VAL A 28 34.60 8.21 -9.41
CA VAL A 28 33.54 7.63 -10.23
C VAL A 28 32.75 6.57 -9.45
N LEU A 29 31.43 6.71 -9.46
CA LEU A 29 30.50 5.77 -8.85
C LEU A 29 30.68 4.36 -9.43
N ASN A 30 30.62 3.36 -8.56
CA ASN A 30 30.57 1.99 -9.03
C ASN A 30 29.27 1.72 -9.79
N ARG A 31 29.27 0.72 -10.67
CA ARG A 31 28.14 0.45 -11.57
C ARG A 31 26.81 0.27 -10.85
N LYS A 32 26.75 -0.53 -9.77
CA LYS A 32 25.51 -0.76 -9.01
C LYS A 32 25.00 0.51 -8.30
N GLN A 33 25.90 1.39 -7.86
CA GLN A 33 25.52 2.66 -7.27
C GLN A 33 25.01 3.63 -8.35
N MET A 34 25.70 3.70 -9.49
CA MET A 34 25.26 4.51 -10.63
C MET A 34 23.90 4.05 -11.17
N GLU A 35 23.65 2.74 -11.29
CA GLU A 35 22.34 2.19 -11.69
C GLU A 35 21.23 2.64 -10.75
N ARG A 36 21.45 2.62 -9.43
CA ARG A 36 20.46 3.06 -8.43
C ARG A 36 20.18 4.56 -8.49
N VAL A 37 21.23 5.38 -8.61
CA VAL A 37 21.08 6.83 -8.73
C VAL A 37 20.34 7.17 -10.03
N LEU A 38 20.74 6.57 -11.15
CA LEU A 38 20.14 6.82 -12.46
C LEU A 38 18.66 6.42 -12.49
N TYR A 39 18.30 5.31 -11.85
CA TYR A 39 16.90 4.92 -11.65
C TYR A 39 16.11 6.01 -10.93
N ASP A 40 16.59 6.49 -9.78
CA ASP A 40 15.86 7.50 -8.99
C ASP A 40 15.83 8.88 -9.67
N VAL A 41 16.87 9.24 -10.43
CA VAL A 41 16.87 10.45 -11.27
C VAL A 41 15.79 10.36 -12.34
N TYR A 42 15.66 9.24 -13.07
CA TYR A 42 14.60 9.07 -14.07
C TYR A 42 13.19 9.08 -13.45
N VAL A 43 13.02 8.49 -12.27
CA VAL A 43 11.75 8.58 -11.53
C VAL A 43 11.45 10.02 -11.14
N ALA A 44 12.45 10.76 -10.64
CA ALA A 44 12.29 12.16 -10.27
C ALA A 44 11.94 13.03 -11.48
N GLU A 45 12.59 12.83 -12.63
CA GLU A 45 12.28 13.50 -13.89
C GLU A 45 10.83 13.24 -14.33
N ALA A 46 10.38 11.99 -14.30
CA ALA A 46 9.00 11.64 -14.63
C ALA A 46 7.97 12.30 -13.69
N ILE A 47 8.29 12.40 -12.39
CA ILE A 47 7.44 13.11 -11.41
C ILE A 47 7.39 14.60 -11.73
N MET A 48 8.53 15.24 -11.98
CA MET A 48 8.62 16.66 -12.32
C MET A 48 7.88 17.01 -13.63
N GLU A 49 7.89 16.10 -14.60
CA GLU A 49 7.11 16.22 -15.83
C GLU A 49 5.62 15.98 -15.61
N THR A 50 5.22 15.12 -14.67
CA THR A 50 3.80 14.87 -14.41
C THR A 50 3.18 16.00 -13.56
N ASP A 51 3.92 16.55 -12.61
CA ASP A 51 3.46 17.59 -11.68
C ASP A 51 4.06 18.98 -12.00
N TYR A 52 3.71 19.50 -13.18
CA TYR A 52 4.18 20.81 -13.62
C TYR A 52 3.79 21.97 -12.70
N GLN A 53 2.70 21.84 -11.93
CA GLN A 53 2.23 22.90 -11.04
C GLN A 53 3.17 23.10 -9.85
N HIS A 54 3.63 22.01 -9.24
CA HIS A 54 4.60 22.08 -8.15
C HIS A 54 6.02 22.35 -8.68
N PHE A 55 6.39 21.78 -9.83
CA PHE A 55 7.72 21.92 -10.44
C PHE A 55 7.76 22.95 -11.59
N ASN A 56 7.21 24.13 -11.33
CA ASN A 56 7.07 25.19 -12.34
C ASN A 56 8.32 26.07 -12.55
N THR A 57 9.36 25.94 -11.72
CA THR A 57 10.61 26.70 -11.86
C THR A 57 11.85 25.79 -11.90
N PRO A 58 12.94 26.20 -12.56
CA PRO A 58 14.18 25.43 -12.60
C PRO A 58 14.76 25.15 -11.21
N GLU A 59 14.67 26.10 -10.29
CA GLU A 59 15.25 25.99 -8.94
C GLU A 59 14.58 24.88 -8.14
N LYS A 60 13.26 24.71 -8.29
CA LYS A 60 12.52 23.62 -7.63
C LYS A 60 12.91 22.26 -8.20
N LYS A 61 13.13 22.19 -9.51
CA LYS A 61 13.57 20.96 -10.18
C LYS A 61 14.99 20.57 -9.74
N GLU A 62 15.88 21.54 -9.70
CA GLU A 62 17.26 21.36 -9.24
C GLU A 62 17.30 20.96 -7.75
N ALA A 63 16.51 21.61 -6.89
CA ALA A 63 16.39 21.24 -5.49
C ALA A 63 15.93 19.79 -5.30
N TYR A 64 15.00 19.32 -6.14
CA TYR A 64 14.50 17.95 -6.09
C TYR A 64 15.55 16.92 -6.53
N ILE A 65 16.30 17.20 -7.60
CA ILE A 65 17.43 16.36 -8.02
C ILE A 65 18.55 16.35 -6.97
N ASN A 66 18.84 17.49 -6.34
CA ASN A 66 19.81 17.57 -5.25
C ASN A 66 19.40 16.71 -4.04
N GLU A 67 18.10 16.60 -3.78
CA GLU A 67 17.57 15.71 -2.75
C GLU A 67 17.79 14.23 -3.11
N VAL A 68 17.59 13.84 -4.38
CA VAL A 68 17.96 12.50 -4.88
C VAL A 68 19.44 12.22 -4.63
N PHE A 69 20.32 13.16 -4.96
CA PHE A 69 21.76 13.02 -4.71
C PHE A 69 22.09 12.88 -3.22
N ARG A 70 21.40 13.63 -2.36
CA ARG A 70 21.55 13.54 -0.90
C ARG A 70 21.18 12.14 -0.39
N ILE A 71 20.10 11.55 -0.89
CA ILE A 71 19.66 10.18 -0.53
C ILE A 71 20.71 9.14 -0.91
N HIS A 72 21.36 9.30 -2.07
CA HIS A 72 22.43 8.41 -2.52
C HIS A 72 23.81 8.71 -1.94
N HIS A 73 23.91 9.74 -1.08
CA HIS A 73 25.17 10.21 -0.51
C HIS A 73 26.22 10.59 -1.56
N ILE A 74 25.79 11.26 -2.63
CA ILE A 74 26.67 11.74 -3.70
C ILE A 74 26.55 13.25 -3.86
N THR A 75 27.52 13.85 -4.53
CA THR A 75 27.48 15.26 -4.95
C THR A 75 27.15 15.37 -6.43
N GLN A 76 26.64 16.52 -6.86
CA GLN A 76 26.42 16.81 -8.28
C GLN A 76 27.71 16.65 -9.10
N ALA A 77 28.84 17.16 -8.60
CA ALA A 77 30.13 16.99 -9.27
C ALA A 77 30.53 15.50 -9.42
N GLN A 78 30.22 14.68 -8.42
CA GLN A 78 30.48 13.24 -8.48
C GLN A 78 29.58 12.54 -9.50
N TRP A 79 28.31 12.94 -9.55
CA TRP A 79 27.35 12.50 -10.57
C TRP A 79 27.84 12.86 -11.97
N ASP A 80 28.16 14.12 -12.23
CA ASP A 80 28.60 14.61 -13.55
C ASP A 80 29.88 13.90 -14.01
N THR A 81 30.84 13.75 -13.10
CA THR A 81 32.10 13.02 -13.37
C THR A 81 31.85 11.56 -13.70
N SER A 82 30.94 10.91 -12.96
CA SER A 82 30.60 9.51 -13.17
C SER A 82 29.86 9.30 -14.49
N LEU A 83 28.88 10.15 -14.77
CA LEU A 83 28.08 10.08 -15.99
C LEU A 83 28.96 10.28 -17.24
N SER A 84 29.87 11.25 -17.19
CA SER A 84 30.87 11.47 -18.25
C SER A 84 31.76 10.23 -18.45
N TRP A 85 32.34 9.68 -17.37
CA TRP A 85 33.20 8.50 -17.45
C TRP A 85 32.49 7.25 -18.01
N TYR A 86 31.22 7.04 -17.65
CA TYR A 86 30.43 5.94 -18.23
C TYR A 86 30.08 6.21 -19.69
N SER A 87 29.77 7.45 -20.07
CA SER A 87 29.43 7.83 -21.45
C SER A 87 30.59 7.57 -22.42
N ASP A 88 31.84 7.77 -21.97
CA ASP A 88 33.05 7.42 -22.72
C ASP A 88 33.24 5.89 -22.90
N ARG A 89 32.45 5.08 -22.20
CA ARG A 89 32.47 3.62 -22.24
C ARG A 89 31.10 3.08 -22.63
N ILE A 90 30.76 3.26 -23.90
CA ILE A 90 29.42 2.99 -24.44
C ILE A 90 28.85 1.60 -24.06
N ASP A 91 29.66 0.55 -24.07
CA ASP A 91 29.20 -0.80 -23.71
C ASP A 91 28.75 -0.91 -22.24
N LEU A 92 29.45 -0.23 -21.33
CA LEU A 92 29.08 -0.20 -19.91
C LEU A 92 27.87 0.69 -19.69
N TYR A 93 27.80 1.82 -20.39
CA TYR A 93 26.66 2.73 -20.33
C TYR A 93 25.36 2.09 -20.82
N LEU A 94 25.40 1.38 -21.95
CA LEU A 94 24.24 0.66 -22.49
C LEU A 94 23.77 -0.43 -21.53
N LYS A 95 24.69 -1.27 -21.02
CA LYS A 95 24.36 -2.31 -20.03
C LYS A 95 23.76 -1.75 -18.74
N MET A 96 24.25 -0.59 -18.30
CA MET A 96 23.71 0.12 -17.15
C MET A 96 22.28 0.62 -17.43
N ASN A 97 22.05 1.27 -18.57
CA ASN A 97 20.73 1.78 -18.94
C ASN A 97 19.71 0.63 -19.16
N ASP A 98 20.12 -0.49 -19.74
CA ASP A 98 19.27 -1.67 -19.88
C ASP A 98 18.87 -2.25 -18.51
N SER A 99 19.82 -2.27 -17.56
CA SER A 99 19.55 -2.66 -16.16
C SER A 99 18.48 -1.74 -15.56
N VAL A 100 18.66 -0.42 -15.65
CA VAL A 100 17.72 0.58 -15.12
C VAL A 100 16.35 0.48 -15.79
N LYS A 101 16.31 0.32 -17.12
CA LYS A 101 15.07 0.10 -17.87
C LYS A 101 14.31 -1.12 -17.37
N SER A 102 15.02 -2.23 -17.13
CA SER A 102 14.40 -3.45 -16.58
C SER A 102 13.84 -3.25 -15.16
N MET A 103 14.50 -2.42 -14.35
CA MET A 103 14.02 -2.08 -13.01
C MET A 103 12.75 -1.24 -13.08
N LEU A 104 12.73 -0.21 -13.93
CA LEU A 104 11.55 0.64 -14.16
C LEU A 104 10.35 -0.17 -14.68
N GLN A 105 10.58 -1.06 -15.64
CA GLN A 105 9.53 -1.93 -16.17
C GLN A 105 8.95 -2.86 -15.09
N ARG A 106 9.80 -3.46 -14.26
CA ARG A 106 9.35 -4.31 -13.15
C ARG A 106 8.56 -3.52 -12.12
N ALA A 107 9.04 -2.33 -11.73
CA ALA A 107 8.32 -1.46 -10.81
C ALA A 107 6.94 -1.07 -11.36
N ARG A 108 6.86 -0.74 -12.65
CA ARG A 108 5.58 -0.45 -13.32
C ARG A 108 4.63 -1.65 -13.28
N ILE A 109 5.10 -2.84 -13.66
CA ILE A 109 4.27 -4.05 -13.66
C ILE A 109 3.77 -4.37 -12.24
N ASP A 110 4.63 -4.25 -11.23
CA ASP A 110 4.24 -4.43 -9.82
C ASP A 110 3.14 -3.44 -9.42
N ILE A 111 3.27 -2.15 -9.75
CA ILE A 111 2.23 -1.15 -9.51
C ILE A 111 0.93 -1.51 -10.24
N ASP A 112 0.99 -1.83 -11.54
CA ASP A 112 -0.18 -2.19 -12.35
C ASP A 112 -0.89 -3.44 -11.81
N THR A 113 -0.15 -4.44 -11.35
CA THR A 113 -0.71 -5.66 -10.75
C THR A 113 -1.40 -5.38 -9.41
N ARG A 114 -0.81 -4.54 -8.55
CA ARG A 114 -1.42 -4.11 -7.28
C ARG A 114 -2.68 -3.29 -7.52
N LEU A 115 -2.66 -2.35 -8.47
CA LEU A 115 -3.83 -1.57 -8.87
C LEU A 115 -4.95 -2.48 -9.40
N SER A 116 -4.61 -3.44 -10.26
CA SER A 116 -5.57 -4.40 -10.80
C SER A 116 -6.16 -5.29 -9.70
N ALA A 117 -5.35 -5.76 -8.75
CA ALA A 117 -5.81 -6.53 -7.60
C ALA A 117 -6.71 -5.71 -6.66
N GLN A 118 -6.36 -4.44 -6.41
CA GLN A 118 -7.20 -3.52 -5.64
C GLN A 118 -8.53 -3.25 -6.34
N GLN A 119 -8.53 -3.04 -7.66
CA GLN A 119 -9.74 -2.86 -8.45
C GLN A 119 -10.61 -4.11 -8.42
N ALA A 120 -10.04 -5.31 -8.62
CA ALA A 120 -10.79 -6.57 -8.54
C ALA A 120 -11.47 -6.77 -7.17
N GLN A 121 -10.81 -6.38 -6.08
CA GLN A 121 -11.41 -6.36 -4.73
C GLN A 121 -12.53 -5.31 -4.60
N GLN A 122 -12.41 -4.16 -5.28
CA GLN A 122 -13.45 -3.12 -5.30
C GLN A 122 -14.69 -3.47 -6.13
N TYR A 123 -14.63 -4.46 -7.03
CA TYR A 123 -15.73 -4.87 -7.92
C TYR A 123 -16.31 -6.26 -7.61
N THR A 124 -16.16 -6.77 -6.39
CA THR A 124 -16.91 -7.98 -6.00
C THR A 124 -18.35 -7.60 -5.70
N ASP A 125 -19.31 -8.08 -6.51
CA ASP A 125 -20.74 -7.86 -6.27
C ASP A 125 -21.11 -8.43 -4.88
N PRO A 126 -21.58 -7.60 -3.93
CA PRO A 126 -21.95 -8.07 -2.61
C PRO A 126 -23.06 -9.13 -2.60
N SER A 127 -23.78 -9.31 -3.71
CA SER A 127 -24.75 -10.39 -3.89
C SER A 127 -24.15 -11.79 -3.92
N LEU A 128 -22.87 -11.89 -4.29
CA LEU A 128 -22.14 -13.15 -4.39
C LEU A 128 -21.58 -13.61 -3.03
N PHE A 129 -21.66 -12.75 -2.01
CA PHE A 129 -21.27 -13.14 -0.65
C PHE A 129 -22.22 -14.20 -0.11
N GLN A 130 -21.64 -15.20 0.55
CA GLN A 130 -22.44 -16.13 1.34
C GLN A 130 -23.21 -15.34 2.41
N PRO A 131 -24.46 -15.73 2.75
CA PRO A 131 -25.26 -14.98 3.71
C PRO A 131 -24.54 -14.74 5.04
N SER A 132 -23.76 -15.71 5.53
CA SER A 132 -23.05 -15.62 6.80
C SER A 132 -21.66 -15.01 6.73
N TYR A 133 -21.25 -14.53 5.54
CA TYR A 133 -19.99 -13.83 5.34
C TYR A 133 -20.13 -12.35 5.68
N ILE A 134 -19.27 -11.88 6.59
CA ILE A 134 -19.12 -10.46 6.91
C ILE A 134 -17.78 -10.00 6.34
N PRO A 135 -17.76 -9.08 5.35
CA PRO A 135 -16.51 -8.57 4.79
C PRO A 135 -15.77 -7.75 5.85
N LYS A 136 -14.44 -7.80 5.88
CA LYS A 136 -13.61 -7.00 6.82
C LYS A 136 -13.50 -5.52 6.41
N THR A 137 -13.61 -5.27 5.11
CA THR A 137 -13.59 -3.95 4.49
C THR A 137 -14.63 -3.90 3.39
N PHE A 138 -15.18 -2.72 3.11
CA PHE A 138 -16.18 -2.53 2.07
C PHE A 138 -16.06 -1.13 1.48
N ALA A 139 -16.01 -1.00 0.17
CA ALA A 139 -15.94 0.29 -0.50
C ALA A 139 -17.23 0.55 -1.27
N PHE A 140 -17.84 1.71 -1.07
CA PHE A 140 -18.88 2.20 -1.96
C PHE A 140 -18.20 2.80 -3.18
N SER A 141 -18.37 2.17 -4.34
CA SER A 141 -17.80 2.63 -5.62
C SER A 141 -18.90 2.77 -6.67
N MET A 142 -18.67 3.68 -7.62
CA MET A 142 -19.52 3.85 -8.80
C MET A 142 -18.94 3.06 -9.97
N PRO A 143 -19.78 2.46 -10.85
CA PRO A 143 -21.24 2.31 -10.74
C PRO A 143 -21.60 0.96 -10.09
N SER A 144 -21.74 0.92 -8.76
CA SER A 144 -22.33 -0.25 -8.10
C SER A 144 -23.86 -0.18 -8.14
N PRO A 145 -24.57 -1.20 -8.63
CA PRO A 145 -26.03 -1.29 -8.51
C PRO A 145 -26.48 -1.51 -7.06
N ARG A 146 -25.54 -1.79 -6.14
CA ARG A 146 -25.83 -2.06 -4.74
C ARG A 146 -25.21 -1.02 -3.83
N ASN A 147 -26.12 -0.34 -3.16
CA ASN A 147 -25.92 0.65 -2.13
C ASN A 147 -25.45 0.06 -0.79
N GLY A 148 -24.64 -1.01 -0.78
CA GLY A 148 -24.12 -1.65 0.44
C GLY A 148 -24.19 -3.18 0.45
N PHE A 149 -24.12 -3.79 1.64
CA PHE A 149 -24.15 -5.25 1.82
C PHE A 149 -25.07 -5.66 2.99
N ARG A 150 -25.42 -6.94 3.01
CA ARG A 150 -26.23 -7.58 4.06
C ARG A 150 -25.57 -8.89 4.49
N PHE A 151 -25.80 -9.28 5.73
CA PHE A 151 -25.37 -10.56 6.26
C PHE A 151 -26.44 -11.15 7.18
N GLN A 152 -26.40 -12.46 7.32
CA GLN A 152 -27.30 -13.25 8.14
C GLN A 152 -26.54 -14.44 8.72
N LEU A 153 -26.53 -14.57 10.04
CA LEU A 153 -25.97 -15.71 10.76
C LEU A 153 -27.12 -16.48 11.40
N ASP A 154 -27.16 -17.79 11.17
CA ASP A 154 -28.06 -18.70 11.90
C ASP A 154 -27.43 -19.17 13.23
N SER A 155 -28.14 -20.03 13.96
CA SER A 155 -27.65 -20.56 15.23
C SER A 155 -26.33 -21.32 15.14
N THR A 156 -26.06 -21.98 14.00
CA THR A 156 -24.80 -22.70 13.76
C THR A 156 -23.67 -21.69 13.55
N ASP A 157 -23.87 -20.71 12.67
CA ASP A 157 -22.91 -19.63 12.43
C ASP A 157 -22.60 -18.84 13.71
N ILE A 158 -23.61 -18.56 14.52
CA ILE A 158 -23.46 -17.86 15.81
C ILE A 158 -22.58 -18.68 16.75
N GLY A 159 -22.83 -19.99 16.87
CA GLY A 159 -22.06 -20.89 17.71
C GLY A 159 -20.59 -21.00 17.28
N GLU A 160 -20.31 -20.98 15.98
CA GLU A 160 -18.95 -21.08 15.44
C GLU A 160 -18.18 -19.75 15.49
N LYS A 161 -18.83 -18.63 15.14
CA LYS A 161 -18.15 -17.35 14.89
C LYS A 161 -18.17 -16.41 16.09
N ILE A 162 -19.12 -16.56 17.01
CA ILE A 162 -19.24 -15.74 18.21
C ILE A 162 -18.98 -16.65 19.40
N THR A 163 -17.82 -16.53 20.02
CA THR A 163 -17.44 -17.35 21.17
C THR A 163 -18.11 -16.88 22.46
N ASP A 164 -18.08 -15.57 22.68
CA ASP A 164 -18.54 -14.93 23.91
C ASP A 164 -20.06 -14.77 23.98
N ASP A 165 -20.59 -14.64 25.20
CA ASP A 165 -22.02 -14.38 25.41
C ASP A 165 -22.42 -12.99 24.95
N HIS A 166 -21.54 -12.01 25.16
CA HIS A 166 -21.71 -10.63 24.72
C HIS A 166 -20.79 -10.37 23.53
N PHE A 167 -21.32 -9.69 22.52
CA PHE A 167 -20.59 -9.35 21.30
C PHE A 167 -20.94 -7.95 20.84
N THR A 168 -20.12 -7.43 19.93
CA THR A 168 -20.35 -6.15 19.29
C THR A 168 -20.20 -6.28 17.78
N PHE A 169 -21.12 -5.69 17.04
CA PHE A 169 -20.93 -5.39 15.64
C PHE A 169 -20.30 -4.01 15.53
N THR A 170 -19.07 -3.93 15.03
CA THR A 170 -18.29 -2.70 14.94
C THR A 170 -17.80 -2.47 13.53
N PHE A 171 -17.80 -1.22 13.08
CA PHE A 171 -17.17 -0.81 11.82
C PHE A 171 -16.73 0.65 11.89
N SER A 172 -15.70 1.01 11.13
CA SER A 172 -15.20 2.38 11.02
C SER A 172 -15.46 2.92 9.61
N VAL A 173 -15.78 4.21 9.52
CA VAL A 173 -16.16 4.87 8.26
C VAL A 173 -15.21 6.02 7.94
N ILE A 174 -14.81 6.12 6.68
CA ILE A 174 -14.10 7.28 6.11
C ILE A 174 -14.74 7.70 4.80
N GLY A 175 -14.49 8.95 4.39
CA GLY A 175 -14.93 9.50 3.12
C GLY A 175 -16.32 10.14 3.15
N ILE A 176 -16.91 10.33 4.34
CA ILE A 176 -18.13 11.13 4.48
C ILE A 176 -17.76 12.62 4.40
N PRO A 177 -18.34 13.39 3.46
CA PRO A 177 -18.07 14.82 3.35
C PRO A 177 -18.72 15.59 4.50
N PRO A 178 -18.05 16.55 5.15
CA PRO A 178 -18.63 17.30 6.27
C PRO A 178 -19.82 18.20 5.86
N ALA A 179 -19.89 18.60 4.59
CA ALA A 179 -20.95 19.46 4.06
C ALA A 179 -22.16 18.67 3.53
N TYR A 180 -22.07 17.34 3.43
CA TYR A 180 -23.11 16.49 2.85
C TYR A 180 -23.44 15.36 3.82
N HIS A 181 -24.72 15.21 4.12
CA HIS A 181 -25.21 14.14 4.99
C HIS A 181 -25.77 13.02 4.10
N PRO A 182 -24.95 12.02 3.71
CA PRO A 182 -25.48 10.90 2.97
C PRO A 182 -26.58 10.22 3.78
N ARG A 183 -27.63 9.75 3.11
CA ARG A 183 -28.61 8.83 3.72
C ARG A 183 -27.95 7.46 3.86
N PHE A 184 -27.04 7.37 4.82
CA PHE A 184 -26.29 6.17 5.14
C PHE A 184 -26.79 5.64 6.49
N SER A 185 -27.29 4.41 6.49
CA SER A 185 -27.83 3.75 7.68
C SER A 185 -27.30 2.33 7.82
N SER A 186 -27.18 1.87 9.06
CA SER A 186 -26.91 0.49 9.42
C SER A 186 -28.03 -0.01 10.31
N LEU A 187 -28.40 -1.28 10.18
CA LEU A 187 -29.33 -1.94 11.08
C LEU A 187 -28.78 -3.31 11.48
N LEU A 188 -28.95 -3.67 12.74
CA LEU A 188 -28.70 -4.98 13.30
C LEU A 188 -30.00 -5.47 13.96
N ALA A 189 -30.53 -6.58 13.47
CA ALA A 189 -31.66 -7.29 14.05
C ALA A 189 -31.15 -8.56 14.75
N LEU A 190 -31.51 -8.71 16.02
CA LEU A 190 -31.21 -9.86 16.85
C LEU A 190 -32.53 -10.62 17.07
N HIS A 191 -32.66 -11.78 16.46
CA HIS A 191 -33.82 -12.64 16.59
C HIS A 191 -33.53 -13.68 17.67
N TYR A 192 -34.32 -13.63 18.72
CA TYR A 192 -34.41 -14.65 19.76
C TYR A 192 -35.58 -15.58 19.43
N ALA A 193 -35.84 -16.60 20.24
CA ALA A 193 -36.92 -17.56 19.97
C ALA A 193 -38.29 -16.87 19.99
N ASP A 194 -38.52 -15.96 20.95
CA ASP A 194 -39.80 -15.29 21.14
C ASP A 194 -39.71 -13.76 20.90
N THR A 195 -38.50 -13.19 21.00
CA THR A 195 -38.27 -11.75 20.93
C THR A 195 -37.41 -11.36 19.73
N THR A 196 -37.62 -10.16 19.17
CA THR A 196 -36.68 -9.57 18.19
C THR A 196 -36.29 -8.17 18.60
N LEU A 197 -34.98 -7.91 18.70
CA LEU A 197 -34.42 -6.60 19.02
C LEU A 197 -33.84 -5.95 17.76
N TYR A 198 -34.17 -4.68 17.53
CA TYR A 198 -33.67 -3.90 16.40
C TYR A 198 -32.79 -2.76 16.88
N GLN A 199 -31.59 -2.65 16.33
CA GLN A 199 -30.67 -1.53 16.55
C GLN A 199 -30.41 -0.87 15.21
N ARG A 200 -30.64 0.44 15.12
CA ARG A 200 -30.40 1.24 13.92
C ARG A 200 -29.43 2.37 14.24
N LEU A 201 -28.49 2.61 13.35
CA LEU A 201 -27.56 3.73 13.39
C LEU A 201 -27.62 4.52 12.09
N ASP A 202 -27.67 5.84 12.22
CA ASP A 202 -27.43 6.76 11.11
C ASP A 202 -25.94 7.13 11.06
N ILE A 203 -25.34 6.99 9.88
CA ILE A 203 -23.93 7.22 9.65
C ILE A 203 -23.76 8.59 9.00
N THR A 204 -23.29 9.55 9.78
CA THR A 204 -23.22 10.97 9.41
C THR A 204 -21.80 11.52 9.39
N GLU A 205 -20.82 10.83 9.99
CA GLU A 205 -19.45 11.34 10.12
C GLU A 205 -18.40 10.22 10.11
N ASN A 206 -17.15 10.62 9.89
CA ASN A 206 -16.02 9.69 9.84
C ASN A 206 -15.63 9.26 11.26
N LYS A 207 -16.22 8.16 11.74
CA LYS A 207 -15.91 7.58 13.06
C LYS A 207 -16.15 6.07 13.09
N THR A 208 -15.91 5.49 14.25
CA THR A 208 -16.27 4.11 14.56
C THR A 208 -17.67 4.04 15.14
N TYR A 209 -18.48 3.12 14.62
CA TYR A 209 -19.83 2.81 15.08
C TYR A 209 -19.85 1.40 15.66
N SER A 210 -20.63 1.19 16.71
CA SER A 210 -20.79 -0.10 17.37
C SER A 210 -22.24 -0.35 17.79
N MET A 211 -22.67 -1.60 17.69
CA MET A 211 -23.97 -2.11 18.15
C MET A 211 -23.72 -3.37 18.99
N ALA A 212 -24.17 -3.36 20.24
CA ALA A 212 -23.91 -4.45 21.18
C ALA A 212 -25.02 -5.51 21.11
N GLY A 213 -24.68 -6.78 21.31
CA GLY A 213 -25.63 -7.88 21.36
C GLY A 213 -25.25 -8.89 22.43
N SER A 214 -26.23 -9.71 22.82
CA SER A 214 -26.04 -10.83 23.73
C SER A 214 -26.70 -12.08 23.15
N LYS A 215 -26.06 -13.24 23.33
CA LYS A 215 -26.63 -14.55 23.00
C LYS A 215 -27.84 -14.90 23.85
N PHE A 216 -27.91 -14.35 25.06
CA PHE A 216 -28.96 -14.65 26.02
C PHE A 216 -29.58 -13.35 26.54
N ILE A 217 -30.90 -13.31 26.56
CA ILE A 217 -31.70 -12.31 27.29
C ILE A 217 -32.59 -13.04 28.30
N GLU A 218 -33.38 -12.31 29.10
CA GLU A 218 -34.24 -12.90 30.12
C GLU A 218 -35.13 -14.02 29.54
N ASN A 219 -34.74 -15.28 29.82
CA ASN A 219 -35.37 -16.51 29.35
C ASN A 219 -35.47 -16.71 27.83
N ASP A 220 -34.65 -16.05 27.02
CA ASP A 220 -34.67 -16.23 25.56
C ASP A 220 -33.25 -16.34 24.98
N THR A 221 -33.11 -17.15 23.93
CA THR A 221 -31.81 -17.47 23.31
C THR A 221 -31.79 -17.00 21.87
N LEU A 222 -30.69 -16.34 21.50
CA LEU A 222 -30.47 -15.82 20.17
C LEU A 222 -30.44 -16.97 19.15
N SER A 223 -31.34 -16.92 18.18
CA SER A 223 -31.47 -17.91 17.11
C SER A 223 -30.88 -17.42 15.79
N GLN A 224 -30.87 -16.11 15.57
CA GLN A 224 -30.41 -15.53 14.31
C GLN A 224 -29.97 -14.06 14.47
N ILE A 225 -28.95 -13.67 13.71
CA ILE A 225 -28.50 -12.28 13.56
C ILE A 225 -28.68 -11.87 12.10
N GLN A 226 -29.30 -10.73 11.85
CA GLN A 226 -29.35 -10.11 10.54
C GLN A 226 -28.80 -8.69 10.60
N GLY A 227 -27.97 -8.32 9.63
CA GLY A 227 -27.46 -6.95 9.54
C GLY A 227 -27.40 -6.46 8.11
N PHE A 228 -27.55 -5.15 7.95
CA PHE A 228 -27.30 -4.49 6.68
C PHE A 228 -26.68 -3.12 6.86
N LEU A 229 -25.91 -2.71 5.87
CA LEU A 229 -25.43 -1.35 5.69
C LEU A 229 -25.93 -0.84 4.35
N HIS A 230 -26.55 0.34 4.34
CA HIS A 230 -27.17 0.90 3.16
C HIS A 230 -26.91 2.40 2.99
N LEU A 231 -26.29 2.76 1.87
CA LEU A 231 -26.03 4.13 1.41
C LEU A 231 -26.98 4.46 0.25
N GLN A 232 -28.05 5.21 0.51
CA GLN A 232 -29.11 5.42 -0.47
C GLN A 232 -28.67 6.22 -1.72
N ASP A 233 -27.74 7.17 -1.56
CA ASP A 233 -27.29 8.05 -2.63
C ASP A 233 -25.81 7.80 -2.95
N THR A 234 -25.58 6.88 -3.88
CA THR A 234 -24.26 6.61 -4.47
C THR A 234 -24.01 7.43 -5.74
N THR A 235 -24.95 8.31 -6.12
CA THR A 235 -24.97 8.97 -7.43
C THR A 235 -24.08 10.22 -7.52
N ILE A 236 -23.55 10.68 -6.39
CA ILE A 236 -22.66 11.84 -6.35
C ILE A 236 -21.26 11.44 -6.81
N LEU A 237 -20.83 12.04 -7.92
CA LEU A 237 -19.50 11.89 -8.48
C LEU A 237 -18.43 12.20 -7.43
N GLY A 238 -17.52 11.24 -7.21
CA GLY A 238 -16.37 11.40 -6.32
C GLY A 238 -16.59 10.97 -4.86
N LEU A 239 -17.78 10.50 -4.47
CA LEU A 239 -17.97 9.87 -3.15
C LEU A 239 -17.21 8.54 -3.08
N GLN A 240 -16.09 8.52 -2.37
CA GLN A 240 -15.34 7.30 -2.06
C GLN A 240 -15.50 6.93 -0.57
N ILE A 241 -16.73 6.58 -0.19
CA ILE A 241 -17.00 6.12 1.18
C ILE A 241 -16.42 4.72 1.34
N ARG A 242 -15.65 4.50 2.40
CA ARG A 242 -15.08 3.19 2.73
C ARG A 242 -15.37 2.82 4.17
N LEU A 243 -15.59 1.53 4.35
CA LEU A 243 -15.75 0.85 5.61
C LEU A 243 -14.55 -0.06 5.84
N TYR A 244 -14.06 -0.06 7.07
CA TYR A 244 -12.95 -0.89 7.49
C TYR A 244 -13.12 -1.29 8.94
N ASN A 245 -12.32 -2.26 9.39
CA ASN A 245 -12.45 -2.85 10.72
C ASN A 245 -13.87 -3.37 11.01
N ILE A 246 -14.56 -3.86 9.96
CA ILE A 246 -15.88 -4.46 10.09
C ILE A 246 -15.70 -5.80 10.79
N PHE A 247 -16.37 -5.95 11.92
CA PHE A 247 -16.22 -7.12 12.78
C PHE A 247 -17.48 -7.38 13.59
N LEU A 248 -17.80 -8.65 13.80
CA LEU A 248 -18.86 -9.12 14.69
C LEU A 248 -18.25 -10.10 15.69
N GLY A 249 -18.20 -9.72 16.97
CA GLY A 249 -17.63 -10.55 18.03
C GLY A 249 -17.23 -9.74 19.26
N ASN A 250 -16.48 -10.34 20.16
CA ASN A 250 -15.93 -9.65 21.31
C ASN A 250 -14.70 -8.84 20.87
N LYS A 251 -14.90 -7.55 20.63
CA LYS A 251 -13.82 -6.59 20.48
C LYS A 251 -13.72 -5.91 21.83
N GLU A 252 -12.63 -6.13 22.57
CA GLU A 252 -12.28 -5.21 23.66
C GLU A 252 -12.34 -3.82 23.06
N LEU A 253 -13.27 -3.00 23.58
CA LEU A 253 -13.35 -1.60 23.21
C LEU A 253 -11.99 -1.04 23.59
N ALA A 254 -11.11 -0.80 22.62
CA ALA A 254 -9.91 -0.01 22.83
C ALA A 254 -10.37 1.43 23.11
N GLN A 255 -10.89 1.65 24.32
CA GLN A 255 -10.87 2.93 25.01
C GLN A 255 -9.40 3.23 25.28
N ASP A 256 -8.69 3.67 24.24
CA ASP A 256 -7.44 4.45 24.29
C ASP A 256 -6.81 4.60 22.90
N THR A 257 -7.55 5.20 21.96
CA THR A 257 -6.91 5.80 20.77
C THR A 257 -7.54 7.13 20.38
N VAL A 258 -8.14 7.85 21.34
CA VAL A 258 -8.61 9.23 21.15
C VAL A 258 -7.68 10.27 21.79
N LEU A 259 -6.55 9.85 22.39
CA LEU A 259 -5.53 10.77 22.91
C LEU A 259 -4.17 10.71 22.20
N GLN A 260 -4.12 10.27 20.93
CA GLN A 260 -2.90 10.42 20.09
C GLN A 260 -3.14 10.95 18.67
N LEU A 261 -4.30 11.54 18.40
CA LEU A 261 -4.58 12.20 17.11
C LEU A 261 -4.60 13.72 17.17
N GLN A 262 -4.10 14.32 18.25
CA GLN A 262 -3.90 15.77 18.34
C GLN A 262 -2.44 16.23 18.34
N ASP A 263 -1.47 15.34 18.12
CA ASP A 263 -0.05 15.72 18.05
C ASP A 263 0.69 15.22 16.80
N ASN A 264 -0.03 14.83 15.74
CA ASN A 264 0.63 14.29 14.54
C ASN A 264 0.24 14.94 13.21
N SER A 265 -0.09 16.23 13.24
CA SER A 265 -0.15 17.08 12.05
C SER A 265 1.23 17.49 11.52
N GLY A 266 2.33 17.16 12.22
CA GLY A 266 3.71 17.42 11.79
C GLY A 266 4.40 16.27 11.04
N GLU A 267 3.94 15.02 11.15
CA GLU A 267 4.65 13.86 10.57
C GLU A 267 4.16 13.43 9.18
N ARG A 268 3.04 13.97 8.69
CA ARG A 268 2.50 13.60 7.36
C ARG A 268 3.31 14.14 6.18
N GLU A 269 4.18 15.13 6.37
CA GLU A 269 5.12 15.58 5.34
C GLU A 269 6.39 14.70 5.24
N GLN A 270 6.63 13.76 6.16
CA GLN A 270 7.82 12.90 6.12
C GLN A 270 7.57 11.47 5.62
N LEU A 271 6.30 11.06 5.48
CA LEU A 271 5.93 9.69 5.09
C LEU A 271 5.84 9.44 3.57
N LEU A 272 6.01 10.46 2.73
CA LEU A 272 6.21 10.28 1.29
C LEU A 272 7.68 10.03 0.91
N LEU A 273 8.59 10.01 1.89
CA LEU A 273 10.04 9.95 1.66
C LEU A 273 10.72 8.88 2.52
N LYS A 274 10.16 7.66 2.61
CA LYS A 274 10.92 6.50 3.10
C LYS A 274 10.21 5.17 2.85
N GLU A 275 10.60 4.49 1.77
CA GLU A 275 11.03 3.09 1.87
C GLU A 275 11.81 2.71 0.59
N PRO A 276 13.12 2.46 0.66
CA PRO A 276 13.81 1.78 -0.43
C PRO A 276 13.33 0.32 -0.46
N ILE A 277 12.86 -0.13 -1.63
CA ILE A 277 12.49 -1.52 -1.90
C ILE A 277 13.71 -2.40 -1.58
N ARG A 278 13.64 -3.16 -0.48
CA ARG A 278 14.62 -4.20 -0.15
C ARG A 278 14.48 -5.33 -1.18
N MET A 279 15.44 -5.45 -2.09
CA MET A 279 15.66 -6.67 -2.85
C MET A 279 16.30 -7.72 -1.97
N ASN A 280 15.71 -8.93 -1.98
CA ASN A 280 16.22 -10.09 -1.28
C ASN A 280 17.50 -10.59 -1.98
N ASP A 281 18.63 -10.58 -1.26
CA ASP A 281 19.88 -11.20 -1.71
C ASP A 281 19.75 -12.74 -1.57
N SER A 282 19.06 -13.35 -2.53
CA SER A 282 19.10 -14.79 -2.74
C SER A 282 18.91 -15.06 -4.22
N ASP A 283 19.98 -14.87 -4.98
CA ASP A 283 20.29 -15.61 -6.21
C ASP A 283 21.66 -15.14 -6.71
N SER A 284 22.69 -15.60 -5.99
CA SER A 284 24.06 -15.64 -6.47
C SER A 284 24.31 -17.00 -7.13
N LEU A 285 24.21 -17.04 -8.45
CA LEU A 285 24.96 -17.93 -9.36
C LEU A 285 25.35 -17.13 -10.60
#